data_AF-A0A7N0USE2-F1
#
_entry.id   AF-A0A7N0USE2-F1
#
_cell.length_a   1.000
_cell.length_b   1.000
_cell.length_c   1.000
_cell.angle_alpha   90.00
_cell.angle_beta   90.00
_cell.angle_gamma   90.00
#
_symmetry.space_group_name_H-M   'P 1'
#
loop_
_entity.id
_entity.type
_entity.pdbx_description
1 polymer ?
#
loop_
_entity_poly.entity_id
_entity_poly.type
_entity_poly.pdbx_seq_one_letter_code
_entity_poly.pdbx_strand_id
1 'polypeptide(L)'
;MEQLVEESYAATLKPWHGWISSAAYRVALKMIPDRKSLLTLLMSKDDNFEALVGDFQSLVSLLVPLLEDAHNIMEAFGLSKLKSH
;
A
#
# COMPACT_ATOMS: atom_id res chain seq x y z
N MET A 1 9.36 -2.38 -10.31
CA MET A 1 8.35 -1.65 -9.50
C MET A 1 7.01 -2.38 -9.57
N GLU A 2 6.51 -2.70 -10.75
CA GLU A 2 5.20 -3.35 -10.94
C GLU A 2 5.05 -4.65 -10.17
N GLN A 3 6.08 -5.52 -10.19
CA GLN A 3 6.07 -6.76 -9.44
C GLN A 3 5.84 -6.55 -7.93
N LEU A 4 6.53 -5.59 -7.31
CA LEU A 4 6.38 -5.31 -5.87
C LEU A 4 4.96 -4.78 -5.55
N VAL A 5 4.39 -3.97 -6.45
CA VAL A 5 3.01 -3.47 -6.31
C VAL A 5 2.02 -4.63 -6.48
N GLU A 6 2.24 -5.53 -7.43
CA GLU A 6 1.40 -6.71 -7.65
C GLU A 6 1.42 -7.68 -6.49
N GLU A 7 2.60 -7.98 -5.95
CA GLU A 7 2.75 -8.83 -4.77
C GLU A 7 2.03 -8.21 -3.56
N SER A 8 2.20 -6.90 -3.34
CA SER A 8 1.51 -6.18 -2.26
C SER A 8 -0.01 -6.18 -2.44
N TYR A 9 -0.50 -5.93 -3.66
CA TYR A 9 -1.92 -5.96 -3.99
C TYR A 9 -2.53 -7.35 -3.77
N ALA A 10 -1.84 -8.39 -4.21
CA ALA A 10 -2.28 -9.78 -4.09
C ALA A 10 -2.42 -10.21 -2.62
N ALA A 11 -1.48 -9.79 -1.76
CA ALA A 11 -1.50 -10.10 -0.33
C ALA A 11 -2.54 -9.29 0.47
N THR A 12 -2.96 -8.12 -0.03
CA THR A 12 -3.79 -7.19 0.75
C THR A 12 -5.19 -7.00 0.15
N LEU A 13 -5.31 -6.23 -0.93
CA LEU A 13 -6.60 -5.76 -1.46
C LEU A 13 -7.32 -6.77 -2.35
N LYS A 14 -6.56 -7.60 -3.08
CA LYS A 14 -7.11 -8.52 -4.10
C LYS A 14 -8.24 -9.44 -3.58
N PRO A 15 -8.18 -10.04 -2.38
CA PRO A 15 -9.27 -10.89 -1.87
C PRO A 15 -10.59 -10.13 -1.64
N TRP A 16 -10.50 -8.81 -1.43
CA TRP A 16 -11.61 -7.95 -1.06
C TRP A 16 -12.18 -7.16 -2.24
N HIS A 17 -11.44 -7.08 -3.36
CA HIS A 17 -11.85 -6.37 -4.56
C HIS A 17 -12.74 -7.23 -5.48
N GLY A 18 -13.88 -6.66 -5.88
CA GLY A 18 -14.68 -7.15 -7.00
C GLY A 18 -13.97 -7.03 -8.36
N TRP A 19 -14.67 -7.45 -9.43
CA TRP A 19 -14.10 -7.44 -10.79
C TRP A 19 -13.84 -6.01 -11.30
N ILE A 20 -14.64 -5.03 -10.88
CA ILE A 20 -14.50 -3.62 -11.27
C ILE A 20 -13.22 -3.05 -10.67
N SER A 21 -13.11 -3.13 -9.33
CA SER A 21 -11.93 -2.67 -8.60
C SER A 21 -10.64 -3.38 -9.06
N SER A 22 -10.70 -4.69 -9.34
CA SER A 22 -9.57 -5.44 -9.91
C SER A 22 -9.21 -5.01 -11.34
N ALA A 23 -10.19 -4.64 -12.17
CA ALA A 23 -9.93 -4.12 -13.51
C ALA A 23 -9.28 -2.73 -13.46
N ALA A 24 -9.76 -1.84 -12.59
CA ALA A 24 -9.18 -0.52 -12.37
C ALA A 24 -7.73 -0.62 -11.88
N TYR A 25 -7.46 -1.51 -10.93
CA TYR A 25 -6.10 -1.79 -10.45
C TYR A 25 -5.14 -2.17 -11.59
N ARG A 26 -5.54 -3.04 -12.51
CA ARG A 26 -4.69 -3.42 -13.66
C ARG A 26 -4.35 -2.26 -14.59
N VAL A 27 -5.24 -1.26 -14.69
CA VAL A 27 -4.96 -0.03 -15.43
C VAL A 27 -3.97 0.82 -14.65
N ALA A 28 -4.19 1.02 -13.35
CA ALA A 28 -3.31 1.79 -12.48
C ALA A 28 -1.88 1.21 -12.40
N LEU A 29 -1.75 -0.13 -12.39
CA LEU A 29 -0.46 -0.81 -12.36
C LEU A 29 0.44 -0.41 -13.54
N LYS A 30 -0.12 -0.21 -14.73
CA LYS A 30 0.62 0.20 -15.93
C LYS A 30 1.04 1.68 -15.90
N MET A 31 0.53 2.46 -14.95
CA MET A 31 0.79 3.88 -14.81
C MET A 31 1.75 4.20 -13.67
N ILE A 32 2.26 3.20 -12.95
CA ILE A 32 3.18 3.46 -11.85
C ILE A 32 4.52 3.97 -12.37
N PRO A 33 5.17 4.91 -11.66
CA PRO A 33 6.49 5.39 -12.03
C PRO A 33 7.56 4.30 -11.84
N ASP A 34 8.66 4.42 -12.58
CA ASP A 34 9.87 3.66 -12.26
C ASP A 34 10.47 4.13 -10.92
N ARG A 35 11.40 3.34 -10.36
CA ARG A 35 12.01 3.63 -9.05
C ARG A 35 12.68 5.01 -9.00
N LYS A 36 13.37 5.44 -10.06
CA LYS A 36 14.07 6.72 -10.07
C LYS A 36 13.06 7.87 -10.07
N SER A 37 12.05 7.79 -10.93
CA SER A 37 10.97 8.77 -11.00
C SER A 37 10.21 8.88 -9.67
N LEU A 38 9.94 7.76 -9.01
CA LEU A 38 9.31 7.74 -7.69
C LEU A 38 10.19 8.40 -6.63
N LEU A 39 11.49 8.08 -6.57
CA LEU A 39 12.41 8.67 -5.61
C LEU A 39 12.57 10.18 -5.84
N THR A 40 12.63 10.64 -7.08
CA THR A 40 12.64 12.08 -7.39
C THR A 40 11.35 12.79 -6.97
N LEU A 41 10.22 12.09 -6.94
CA LEU A 41 8.96 12.65 -6.46
C LEU A 41 8.88 12.70 -4.93
N LEU A 42 9.50 11.73 -4.25
CA LEU A 42 9.48 11.61 -2.79
C LEU A 42 10.60 12.41 -2.10
N MET A 43 11.73 12.63 -2.77
CA MET A 43 12.89 13.32 -2.21
C MET A 43 12.89 14.79 -2.63
N SER A 44 13.13 15.68 -1.67
CA SER A 44 13.52 17.07 -1.95
C SER A 44 14.91 17.11 -2.60
N LYS A 45 15.28 18.23 -3.22
CA LYS A 45 16.58 18.39 -3.90
C LYS A 45 17.79 18.17 -2.98
N ASP A 46 17.60 18.33 -1.67
CA ASP A 46 18.66 18.24 -0.65
C ASP A 46 18.50 17.03 0.28
N ASP A 47 17.53 16.15 0.03
CA ASP A 47 17.24 15.01 0.91
C ASP A 47 18.23 13.85 0.72
N ASN A 48 18.60 13.22 1.83
CA ASN A 48 19.37 11.98 1.84
C ASN A 48 18.44 10.76 1.74
N PHE A 49 18.79 9.78 0.89
CA PHE A 49 18.05 8.53 0.74
C PHE A 49 17.92 7.77 2.07
N GLU A 50 18.95 7.77 2.92
CA GLU A 50 18.90 7.12 4.24
C GLU A 50 17.88 7.78 5.18
N ALA A 51 17.73 9.11 5.10
CA ALA A 51 16.72 9.83 5.88
C ALA A 51 15.31 9.43 5.44
N LEU A 52 15.06 9.37 4.13
CA LEU A 52 13.79 8.90 3.57
C LEU A 52 13.46 7.47 4.03
N VAL A 53 14.45 6.56 4.03
CA VAL A 53 14.26 5.19 4.53
C VAL A 53 13.92 5.19 6.02
N GLY A 54 14.59 6.01 6.83
CA GLY A 54 14.30 6.18 8.25
C GLY A 54 12.88 6.70 8.52
N ASP A 55 12.42 7.66 7.71
CA ASP A 55 11.05 8.19 7.78
C ASP A 55 10.01 7.11 7.44
N PHE A 56 10.25 6.31 6.39
CA PHE A 56 9.39 5.17 6.06
C PHE A 56 9.35 4.12 7.17
N GLN A 57 10.50 3.80 7.78
CA GLN A 57 10.55 2.87 8.90
C GLN A 57 9.74 3.39 10.10
N SER A 58 9.88 4.67 10.43
CA SER A 58 9.12 5.32 11.50
C SER A 58 7.63 5.29 11.22
N LEU A 59 7.22 5.60 9.98
CA LEU A 59 5.83 5.52 9.55
C LEU A 59 5.28 4.09 9.64
N VAL A 60 6.04 3.09 9.20
CA VAL A 60 5.65 1.67 9.30
C VAL A 60 5.49 1.27 10.76
N SER A 61 6.42 1.65 11.65
CA SER A 61 6.31 1.37 13.08
C SER A 61 5.06 1.96 13.74
N LEU A 62 4.54 3.07 13.22
CA LEU A 62 3.28 3.67 13.67
C LEU A 62 2.05 3.01 13.04
N LEU A 63 2.12 2.64 11.77
CA LEU A 63 0.99 2.06 11.03
C LEU A 63 0.69 0.61 11.42
N VAL A 64 1.72 -0.19 11.69
CA VAL A 64 1.54 -1.62 12.04
C VAL A 64 0.58 -1.83 13.21
N PRO A 65 0.79 -1.23 14.41
CA PRO A 65 -0.12 -1.43 15.53
C PRO A 65 -1.52 -0.87 15.25
N LEU A 66 -1.62 0.27 14.54
CA LEU A 66 -2.91 0.85 14.16
C LEU A 66 -3.72 -0.07 13.24
N LEU A 67 -3.05 -0.72 12.28
CA LEU A 67 -3.69 -1.67 11.37
C LEU A 67 -4.12 -2.94 12.12
N GLU A 68 -3.32 -3.42 13.07
CA GLU A 68 -3.67 -4.57 13.91
C GLU A 68 -4.92 -4.27 14.77
N ASP A 69 -4.95 -3.11 15.43
CA ASP A 69 -6.12 -2.67 16.19
C ASP A 69 -7.37 -2.55 15.32
N ALA A 70 -7.24 -1.97 14.12
CA ALA A 70 -8.35 -1.87 13.18
C ALA A 70 -8.86 -3.26 12.73
N HIS A 71 -7.97 -4.21 12.46
CA HIS A 71 -8.35 -5.59 12.12
C HIS A 71 -9.07 -6.28 13.28
N ASN A 72 -8.54 -6.15 14.49
CA ASN A 72 -9.15 -6.72 15.70
C ASN A 72 -10.57 -6.17 15.93
N ILE A 73 -10.77 -4.86 15.73
CA ILE A 73 -12.09 -4.23 15.81
C ILE A 73 -13.02 -4.80 14.73
N MET A 74 -12.59 -4.84 13.46
CA MET A 74 -13.43 -5.38 12.39
C MET A 74 -13.81 -6.84 12.65
N GLU A 75 -12.92 -7.64 13.20
CA GLU A 75 -13.21 -9.03 13.56
C GLU A 75 -14.19 -9.13 14.74
N ALA A 76 -14.00 -8.34 15.80
CA ALA A 76 -14.87 -8.33 16.98
C ALA A 76 -16.33 -7.98 16.63
N PHE A 77 -16.54 -7.17 15.61
CA PHE A 77 -17.88 -6.81 15.11
C PHE A 77 -18.34 -7.66 13.91
N GLY A 78 -17.57 -8.67 13.48
CA GLY A 78 -17.94 -9.54 12.36
C GLY A 78 -17.92 -8.86 10.98
N LEU A 79 -17.20 -7.74 10.86
CA LEU A 79 -17.09 -6.91 9.65
C LEU A 79 -15.89 -7.28 8.76
N SER A 80 -15.10 -8.28 9.14
CA SER A 80 -13.88 -8.70 8.42
C SER A 80 -14.12 -9.24 7.01
N LYS A 81 -15.37 -9.44 6.59
CA LYS A 81 -15.73 -9.99 5.27
C LYS A 81 -16.30 -8.97 4.29
N LEU A 82 -16.31 -7.69 4.64
CA LEU A 82 -16.78 -6.64 3.75
C LEU A 82 -15.89 -6.57 2.49
N LYS A 83 -16.54 -6.51 1.32
CA LYS A 83 -15.86 -6.41 0.02
C LYS A 83 -16.09 -5.03 -0.57
N SER A 84 -15.10 -4.52 -1.30
CA SER A 84 -15.32 -3.39 -2.19
C SER A 84 -15.97 -3.87 -3.50
N HIS A 85 -16.94 -3.10 -3.98
CA HIS A 85 -17.67 -3.40 -5.21
C HIS A 85 -16.80 -3.25 -6.46
#